data_AF-A0A6S7FJ55-F1
#
_entry.id   AF-A0A6S7FJ55-F1
#
_cell.length_a   1.000
_cell.length_b   1.000
_cell.length_c   1.000
_cell.angle_alpha   90.00
_cell.angle_beta   90.00
_cell.angle_gamma   90.00
#
_symmetry.space_group_name_H-M   'P 1'
#
loop_
_entity.id
_entity.type
_entity.pdbx_description
1 polymer ?
#
loop_
_entity_poly.entity_id
_entity_poly.type
_entity_poly.pdbx_seq_one_letter_code
_entity_poly.pdbx_strand_id
1 'polypeptide(L)'
;MKGQAAFHEAFGKVSELRSIIEDGTPVLGLTATANPEMRGRLMKYLCMKSGTAQIVVSPNRNNIRFSVFKADAQLSCFEWIVSMIQEKKEETPYTIISCKTVNDIVLVLNFFLSQLGQSVYVDGSEPPQERSLLGVYYSQTPKNAKDKITSSFECIKGNI
;
A
#
# COMPACT_ATOMS: atom_id res chain seq x y z
N MET A 1 -13.58 -17.37 -15.92
CA MET A 1 -13.33 -16.28 -14.95
C MET A 1 -11.94 -16.46 -14.34
N LYS A 2 -10.99 -15.58 -14.65
CA LYS A 2 -9.66 -15.55 -14.02
C LYS A 2 -9.78 -14.79 -12.69
N GLY A 3 -9.59 -15.48 -11.57
CA GLY A 3 -9.65 -14.89 -10.22
C GLY A 3 -9.16 -15.83 -9.11
N GLN A 4 -8.31 -16.80 -9.44
CA GLN A 4 -7.77 -17.78 -8.50
C GLN A 4 -6.29 -17.47 -8.21
N ALA A 5 -6.01 -16.27 -7.73
CA ALA A 5 -4.66 -15.88 -7.34
C ALA A 5 -4.76 -15.07 -6.04
N ALA A 6 -4.72 -15.77 -4.89
CA ALA A 6 -4.33 -15.25 -3.57
C ALA A 6 -4.60 -16.22 -2.41
N PHE A 7 -5.09 -17.45 -2.63
CA PHE A 7 -5.01 -18.48 -1.58
C PHE A 7 -3.74 -19.30 -1.82
N HIS A 8 -2.69 -19.00 -1.07
CA HIS A 8 -1.50 -19.84 -1.03
C HIS A 8 -1.94 -21.29 -0.72
N GLU A 9 -1.43 -22.26 -1.47
CA GLU A 9 -1.75 -23.69 -1.25
C GLU A 9 -1.51 -24.10 0.22
N ALA A 10 -0.45 -23.57 0.83
CA ALA A 10 -0.13 -23.77 2.24
C ALA A 10 -1.24 -23.30 3.19
N PHE A 11 -1.98 -22.24 2.84
CA PHE A 11 -3.10 -21.76 3.65
C PHE A 11 -4.27 -22.75 3.64
N GLY A 12 -4.47 -23.48 2.53
CA GLY A 12 -5.48 -24.54 2.44
C GLY A 12 -5.17 -25.73 3.36
N LYS A 13 -3.90 -25.93 3.75
CA LYS A 13 -3.45 -26.99 4.66
C LYS A 13 -3.51 -26.59 6.13
N VAL A 14 -3.87 -25.35 6.45
CA VAL A 14 -3.96 -24.88 7.85
C VAL A 14 -5.04 -25.65 8.62
N SER A 15 -6.07 -26.18 7.95
CA SER A 15 -7.03 -27.09 8.57
C SER A 15 -6.39 -28.37 9.11
N GLU A 16 -5.30 -28.86 8.49
CA GLU A 16 -4.60 -30.06 8.93
C GLU A 16 -3.86 -29.84 10.25
N LEU A 17 -3.49 -28.59 10.57
CA LEU A 17 -2.88 -28.26 11.87
C LEU A 17 -3.80 -28.67 13.03
N ARG A 18 -5.12 -28.58 12.84
CA ARG A 18 -6.09 -29.02 13.85
C ARG A 18 -6.07 -30.52 14.12
N SER A 19 -5.60 -31.32 13.17
CA SER A 19 -5.50 -32.78 13.31
C SER A 19 -4.23 -33.22 14.04
N ILE A 20 -3.22 -32.35 14.15
CA ILE A 20 -1.93 -32.66 14.79
C ILE A 20 -1.73 -31.99 16.15
N ILE A 21 -2.48 -30.93 16.45
CA ILE A 21 -2.44 -30.27 17.76
C ILE A 21 -3.35 -30.98 18.76
N GLU A 22 -3.03 -30.87 20.05
CA GLU A 22 -3.83 -31.44 21.14
C GLU A 22 -5.27 -30.93 21.09
N ASP A 23 -6.23 -31.84 21.28
CA ASP A 23 -7.65 -31.45 21.34
C ASP A 23 -7.87 -30.44 22.48
N GLY A 24 -8.70 -29.44 22.21
CA GLY A 24 -8.90 -28.32 23.12
C GLY A 24 -7.93 -27.15 22.95
N THR A 25 -6.88 -27.26 22.12
CA THR A 25 -5.97 -26.12 21.86
C THR A 25 -6.73 -24.92 21.27
N PRO A 26 -6.69 -23.74 21.91
CA PRO A 26 -7.35 -22.54 21.39
C PRO A 26 -6.63 -22.01 20.14
N VAL A 27 -7.40 -21.49 19.18
CA VAL A 27 -6.86 -20.86 17.96
C VAL A 27 -7.45 -19.49 17.80
N LEU A 28 -6.59 -18.54 17.44
CA LEU A 28 -6.92 -17.17 17.15
C LEU A 28 -6.63 -16.87 15.68
N GLY A 29 -7.63 -16.39 14.95
CA GLY A 29 -7.47 -15.89 13.59
C GLY A 29 -7.47 -14.37 13.59
N LEU A 30 -6.38 -13.75 13.11
CA LEU A 30 -6.27 -12.29 13.00
C LEU A 30 -6.29 -11.88 11.53
N THR A 31 -7.16 -10.95 11.18
CA THR A 31 -7.22 -10.34 9.85
C THR A 31 -7.61 -8.87 9.97
N ALA A 32 -6.90 -8.01 9.24
CA ALA A 32 -7.23 -6.59 9.17
C ALA A 32 -8.37 -6.31 8.17
N THR A 33 -8.44 -7.10 7.09
CA THR A 33 -9.38 -6.90 5.98
C THR A 33 -10.13 -8.20 5.67
N ALA A 34 -11.33 -8.33 6.22
CA ALA A 34 -12.22 -9.44 5.89
C ALA A 34 -13.68 -8.99 5.90
N ASN A 35 -14.33 -9.07 4.74
CA ASN A 35 -15.77 -8.92 4.64
C ASN A 35 -16.49 -10.15 5.26
N PRO A 36 -17.81 -10.09 5.47
CA PRO A 36 -18.56 -11.20 6.10
C PRO A 36 -18.38 -12.55 5.40
N GLU A 37 -18.35 -12.57 4.07
CA GLU A 37 -18.17 -13.78 3.27
C GLU A 37 -16.76 -14.39 3.46
N MET A 38 -15.72 -13.57 3.38
CA MET A 38 -14.33 -13.96 3.63
C MET A 38 -14.15 -14.50 5.04
N ARG A 39 -14.78 -13.88 6.06
CA ARG A 39 -14.75 -14.38 7.44
C ARG A 39 -15.37 -15.77 7.53
N GLY A 40 -16.52 -15.99 6.91
CA GLY A 40 -17.15 -17.33 6.87
C GLY A 40 -16.24 -18.38 6.24
N ARG A 41 -15.58 -18.03 5.12
CA ARG A 41 -14.59 -18.90 4.47
C ARG A 41 -13.40 -19.19 5.37
N LEU A 42 -12.83 -18.18 6.02
CA LEU A 42 -11.70 -18.31 6.94
C LEU A 42 -12.06 -19.19 8.14
N MET A 43 -13.23 -19.00 8.75
CA MET A 43 -13.69 -19.85 9.86
C MET A 43 -13.79 -21.32 9.45
N LYS A 44 -14.28 -21.58 8.23
CA LYS A 44 -14.34 -22.94 7.66
C LYS A 44 -12.94 -23.52 7.43
N TYR A 45 -12.04 -22.77 6.79
CA TYR A 45 -10.67 -23.23 6.52
C TYR A 45 -9.84 -23.46 7.79
N LEU A 46 -10.10 -22.70 8.86
CA LEU A 46 -9.41 -22.84 10.14
C LEU A 46 -10.10 -23.86 11.06
N CYS A 47 -11.15 -24.55 10.59
CA CYS A 47 -11.99 -25.46 11.35
C CYS A 47 -12.41 -24.86 12.72
N MET A 48 -12.82 -23.58 12.71
CA MET A 48 -13.29 -22.90 13.91
C MET A 48 -14.61 -23.52 14.37
N LYS A 49 -14.75 -23.76 15.69
CA LYS A 49 -15.96 -24.36 16.26
C LYS A 49 -17.16 -23.43 16.08
N SER A 50 -18.35 -24.02 15.96
CA SER A 50 -19.61 -23.27 16.01
C SER A 50 -19.70 -22.52 17.34
N GLY A 51 -19.88 -21.19 17.28
CA GLY A 51 -19.88 -20.32 18.47
C GLY A 51 -18.55 -19.65 18.80
N THR A 52 -17.50 -19.79 17.96
CA THR A 52 -16.28 -18.99 18.09
C THR A 52 -16.62 -17.49 18.13
N ALA A 53 -16.15 -16.81 19.17
CA ALA A 53 -16.34 -15.37 19.33
C ALA A 53 -15.72 -14.60 18.16
N GLN A 54 -16.49 -13.69 17.58
CA GLN A 54 -16.03 -12.81 16.50
C GLN A 54 -15.92 -11.39 17.02
N ILE A 55 -14.69 -10.85 17.00
CA ILE A 55 -14.44 -9.45 17.33
C ILE A 55 -14.29 -8.70 16.02
N VAL A 56 -15.23 -7.82 15.74
CA VAL A 56 -15.23 -6.99 14.54
C VAL A 56 -15.11 -5.54 14.97
N VAL A 57 -13.99 -4.91 14.60
CA VAL A 57 -13.77 -3.48 14.83
C VAL A 57 -14.16 -2.73 13.55
N SER A 58 -14.84 -1.59 13.72
CA SER A 58 -15.17 -0.74 12.59
C SER A 58 -13.89 -0.31 11.85
N PRO A 59 -13.85 -0.45 10.51
CA PRO A 59 -12.71 0.02 9.72
C PRO A 59 -12.67 1.55 9.64
N ASN A 60 -13.73 2.24 10.07
CA ASN A 60 -13.81 3.69 9.98
C ASN A 60 -12.67 4.36 10.75
N ARG A 61 -12.12 5.41 10.15
CA ARG A 61 -11.06 6.25 10.71
C ARG A 61 -11.50 7.69 10.49
N ASN A 62 -11.89 8.38 11.56
CA ASN A 62 -12.45 9.72 11.47
C ASN A 62 -11.46 10.76 10.92
N ASN A 63 -10.16 10.46 11.00
CA ASN A 63 -9.08 11.26 10.44
C ASN A 63 -8.78 10.96 8.96
N ILE A 64 -9.54 10.07 8.31
CA ILE A 64 -9.39 9.75 6.88
C ILE A 64 -10.58 10.32 6.12
N ARG A 65 -10.30 11.23 5.18
CA ARG A 65 -11.29 11.77 4.25
C ARG A 65 -11.23 11.01 2.93
N PHE A 66 -12.39 10.61 2.43
CA PHE A 66 -12.55 10.05 1.10
C PHE A 66 -13.06 11.13 0.14
N SER A 67 -12.40 11.27 -1.00
CA SER A 67 -12.78 12.19 -2.08
C SER A 67 -12.68 11.45 -3.41
N VAL A 68 -13.56 11.77 -4.35
CA VAL A 68 -13.56 11.20 -5.70
C VAL A 68 -13.42 12.32 -6.70
N PHE A 69 -12.43 12.21 -7.58
CA PHE A 69 -12.18 13.16 -8.66
C PHE A 69 -12.25 12.42 -9.99
N LYS A 70 -12.77 13.10 -11.01
CA LYS A 70 -12.69 12.60 -12.39
C LYS A 70 -11.26 12.84 -12.89
N ALA A 71 -10.61 11.78 -13.38
CA ALA A 71 -9.34 11.90 -14.07
C ALA A 71 -9.58 12.19 -15.56
N ASP A 72 -8.81 13.12 -16.12
CA ASP A 72 -8.73 13.35 -17.56
C ASP A 72 -7.40 12.80 -18.10
N ALA A 73 -7.20 12.95 -19.42
CA ALA A 73 -5.99 12.47 -20.08
C ALA A 73 -4.73 13.27 -19.66
N GLN A 74 -4.92 14.49 -19.15
CA GLN A 74 -3.86 15.39 -18.71
C GLN A 74 -3.47 15.16 -17.25
N LEU A 75 -4.21 14.32 -16.51
CA LEU A 75 -4.03 14.07 -15.08
C LEU A 75 -4.15 15.35 -14.23
N SER A 76 -5.05 16.27 -14.62
CA SER A 76 -5.30 17.55 -13.90
C SER A 76 -5.68 17.35 -12.43
N CYS A 77 -6.21 16.17 -12.08
CA CYS A 77 -6.52 15.80 -10.70
C CYS A 77 -5.29 15.77 -9.76
N PHE A 78 -4.06 15.80 -10.29
CA PHE A 78 -2.82 15.88 -9.53
C PHE A 78 -2.18 17.27 -9.48
N GLU A 79 -2.78 18.30 -10.11
CA GLU A 79 -2.22 19.67 -10.09
C GLU A 79 -1.99 20.20 -8.67
N TRP A 80 -2.88 19.88 -7.73
CA TRP A 80 -2.72 20.29 -6.33
C TRP A 80 -1.47 19.67 -5.67
N ILE A 81 -1.05 18.47 -6.10
CA ILE A 81 0.19 17.83 -5.62
C ILE A 81 1.39 18.54 -6.23
N VAL A 82 1.32 18.89 -7.51
CA VAL A 82 2.38 19.66 -8.20
C VAL A 82 2.63 20.98 -7.47
N SER A 83 1.56 21.75 -7.20
CA SER A 83 1.67 23.01 -6.46
C SER A 83 2.25 22.81 -5.06
N MET A 84 1.84 21.74 -4.37
CA MET A 84 2.34 21.44 -3.03
C MET A 84 3.84 21.11 -3.02
N ILE A 85 4.31 20.33 -3.99
CA ILE A 85 5.73 20.01 -4.14
C ILE A 85 6.55 21.28 -4.45
N GLN A 86 6.04 22.14 -5.33
CA GLN A 86 6.71 23.40 -5.67
C GLN A 86 6.82 24.35 -4.47
N GLU A 87 5.78 24.42 -3.63
CA GLU A 87 5.74 25.27 -2.45
C GLU A 87 6.59 24.71 -1.30
N LYS A 88 6.48 23.41 -1.02
CA LYS A 88 7.01 22.80 0.21
C LYS A 88 8.30 22.01 0.02
N LYS A 89 8.62 21.60 -1.21
CA LYS A 89 9.77 20.73 -1.53
C LYS A 89 9.86 19.53 -0.57
N GLU A 90 10.91 19.47 0.23
CA GLU A 90 11.21 18.43 1.23
C GLU A 90 10.17 18.36 2.37
N GLU A 91 9.47 19.45 2.64
CA GLU A 91 8.39 19.51 3.64
C GLU A 91 7.04 19.03 3.08
N THR A 92 6.99 18.58 1.83
CA THR A 92 5.77 18.02 1.25
C THR A 92 5.36 16.75 2.01
N PRO A 93 4.12 16.68 2.52
CA PRO A 93 3.64 15.47 3.19
C PRO A 93 3.77 14.22 2.32
N TYR A 94 4.27 13.15 2.91
CA TYR A 94 4.39 11.85 2.24
C TYR A 94 3.08 11.44 1.58
N THR A 95 3.14 11.23 0.27
CA THR A 95 1.98 10.92 -0.57
C THR A 95 2.26 9.65 -1.36
N ILE A 96 1.36 8.67 -1.28
CA ILE A 96 1.44 7.42 -2.04
C ILE A 96 0.40 7.46 -3.16
N ILE A 97 0.87 7.27 -4.40
CA ILE A 97 0.00 7.16 -5.57
C ILE A 97 0.02 5.71 -6.06
N SER A 98 -1.07 4.98 -5.82
CA SER A 98 -1.21 3.59 -6.28
C SER A 98 -1.71 3.53 -7.72
N CYS A 99 -0.96 2.84 -8.58
CA CYS A 99 -1.27 2.64 -9.99
C CYS A 99 -1.59 1.17 -10.28
N LYS A 100 -2.38 0.90 -11.33
CA LYS A 100 -2.80 -0.48 -11.67
C LYS A 100 -1.75 -1.24 -12.46
N THR A 101 -1.05 -0.57 -13.36
CA THR A 101 -0.02 -1.17 -14.23
C THR A 101 1.28 -0.37 -14.17
N VAL A 102 2.38 -0.98 -14.61
CA VAL A 102 3.66 -0.26 -14.75
C VAL A 102 3.55 0.88 -15.76
N ASN A 103 2.73 0.74 -16.80
CA ASN A 103 2.49 1.81 -17.76
C ASN A 103 1.82 3.02 -17.08
N ASP A 104 0.85 2.79 -16.20
CA ASP A 104 0.20 3.86 -15.42
C ASP A 104 1.22 4.57 -14.53
N ILE A 105 2.15 3.82 -13.91
CA ILE A 105 3.24 4.39 -13.10
C ILE A 105 4.11 5.31 -13.96
N VAL A 106 4.50 4.87 -15.16
CA VAL A 106 5.32 5.68 -16.07
C VAL A 106 4.58 6.92 -16.55
N LEU A 107 3.27 6.81 -16.85
CA LEU A 107 2.43 7.94 -17.22
C LEU A 107 2.38 9.00 -16.11
N VAL A 108 2.10 8.58 -14.88
CA VAL A 108 2.05 9.47 -13.72
C VAL A 108 3.42 10.09 -13.43
N LEU A 109 4.50 9.30 -13.49
CA LEU A 109 5.86 9.80 -13.31
C LEU A 109 6.21 10.88 -14.33
N ASN A 110 5.94 10.62 -15.62
CA ASN A 110 6.21 11.57 -16.69
C ASN A 110 5.39 12.86 -16.54
N PHE A 111 4.15 12.76 -16.10
CA PHE A 111 3.34 13.93 -15.76
C PHE A 111 4.05 14.79 -14.71
N PHE A 112 4.45 14.23 -13.57
CA PHE A 112 5.12 15.00 -12.52
C PHE A 112 6.47 15.56 -12.97
N LEU A 113 7.29 14.78 -13.68
CA LEU A 113 8.56 15.26 -14.22
C LEU A 113 8.37 16.44 -15.19
N SER A 114 7.34 16.38 -16.05
CA SER A 114 7.04 17.45 -17.00
C SER A 114 6.58 18.74 -16.33
N GLN A 115 5.80 18.64 -15.25
CA GLN A 115 5.24 19.79 -14.53
C GLN A 115 6.24 20.42 -13.54
N LEU A 116 7.07 19.59 -12.89
CA LEU A 116 7.98 20.03 -11.85
C LEU A 116 9.36 20.43 -12.38
N GLY A 117 9.83 19.82 -13.47
CA GLY A 117 11.17 20.09 -14.00
C GLY A 117 12.25 19.94 -12.93
N GLN A 118 13.02 20.99 -12.67
CA GLN A 118 14.08 20.99 -11.65
C GLN A 118 13.56 21.00 -10.21
N SER A 119 12.32 21.44 -9.97
CA SER A 119 11.72 21.47 -8.63
C SER A 119 11.49 20.08 -8.04
N VAL A 120 11.64 19.03 -8.84
CA VAL A 120 11.57 17.64 -8.37
C VAL A 120 12.81 17.21 -7.60
N TYR A 121 13.92 17.96 -7.72
CA TYR A 121 15.18 17.65 -7.06
C TYR A 121 15.42 18.59 -5.89
N VAL A 122 15.84 18.01 -4.77
CA VAL A 122 16.37 18.74 -3.61
C VAL A 122 17.68 19.43 -3.99
N ASP A 123 17.97 20.59 -3.42
CA ASP A 123 19.23 21.29 -3.65
C ASP A 123 20.39 20.51 -3.01
N GLY A 124 21.45 20.21 -3.77
CA GLY A 124 22.56 19.39 -3.27
C GLY A 124 23.58 19.04 -4.34
N SER A 125 24.73 18.51 -3.92
CA SER A 125 25.84 18.12 -4.80
C SER A 125 25.75 16.66 -5.26
N GLU A 126 24.85 15.88 -4.66
CA GLU A 126 24.63 14.48 -4.97
C GLU A 126 24.03 14.30 -6.38
N PRO A 127 24.11 13.09 -6.96
CA PRO A 127 23.45 12.79 -8.22
C PRO A 127 21.93 13.06 -8.15
N PRO A 128 21.29 13.52 -9.24
CA PRO A 128 19.84 13.82 -9.25
C PRO A 128 18.95 12.65 -8.80
N GLN A 129 19.38 11.41 -9.07
CA GLN A 129 18.66 10.20 -8.63
C GLN A 129 18.59 10.09 -7.10
N GLU A 130 19.58 10.66 -6.40
CA GLU A 130 19.64 10.65 -4.95
C GLU A 130 18.83 11.79 -4.32
N ARG A 131 18.61 12.88 -5.07
CA ARG A 131 17.90 14.08 -4.64
C ARG A 131 16.45 14.17 -5.12
N SER A 132 15.95 13.16 -5.84
CA SER A 132 14.58 13.15 -6.36
C SER A 132 13.56 13.03 -5.23
N LEU A 133 12.57 13.94 -5.21
CA LEU A 133 11.38 13.89 -4.35
C LEU A 133 10.36 12.82 -4.81
N LEU A 134 10.55 12.24 -5.99
CA LEU A 134 9.72 11.16 -6.54
C LEU A 134 10.43 9.82 -6.43
N GLY A 135 9.69 8.80 -5.99
CA GLY A 135 10.14 7.41 -5.93
C GLY A 135 9.20 6.48 -6.68
N VAL A 136 9.75 5.50 -7.41
CA VAL A 136 8.98 4.51 -8.16
C VAL A 136 9.12 3.14 -7.50
N TYR A 137 8.00 2.60 -7.01
CA TYR A 137 7.97 1.32 -6.31
C TYR A 137 7.05 0.30 -7.01
N TYR A 138 7.62 -0.75 -7.56
CA TYR A 138 6.90 -1.91 -8.10
C TYR A 138 7.79 -3.17 -8.02
N SER A 139 7.26 -4.32 -8.48
CA SER A 139 7.93 -5.63 -8.32
C SER A 139 9.37 -5.66 -8.86
N GLN A 140 9.67 -4.98 -9.97
CA GLN A 140 11.00 -4.94 -10.58
C GLN A 140 11.81 -3.69 -10.24
N THR A 141 11.34 -2.80 -9.34
CA THR A 141 12.20 -1.72 -8.82
C THR A 141 13.47 -2.34 -8.22
N PRO A 142 14.67 -1.83 -8.57
CA PRO A 142 15.93 -2.28 -7.97
C PRO A 142 15.88 -2.27 -6.45
N LYS A 143 16.50 -3.27 -5.81
CA LYS A 143 16.44 -3.45 -4.36
C LYS A 143 16.92 -2.20 -3.61
N ASN A 144 18.04 -1.61 -4.01
CA ASN A 144 18.56 -0.39 -3.40
C ASN A 144 17.56 0.77 -3.44
N ALA A 145 16.81 0.93 -4.54
CA ALA A 145 15.77 1.95 -4.66
C ALA A 145 14.55 1.62 -3.78
N LYS A 146 14.14 0.36 -3.69
CA LYS A 146 13.07 -0.08 -2.77
C LYS A 146 13.45 0.16 -1.32
N ASP A 147 14.67 -0.21 -0.93
CA ASP A 147 15.19 -0.05 0.42
C ASP A 147 15.23 1.44 0.77
N LYS A 148 15.75 2.29 -0.12
CA LYS A 148 15.73 3.75 0.06
C LYS A 148 14.33 4.32 0.27
N ILE A 149 13.38 3.97 -0.60
CA ILE A 149 11.98 4.42 -0.49
C ILE A 149 11.36 3.91 0.81
N THR A 150 11.63 2.67 1.21
CA THR A 150 11.04 2.10 2.43
C THR A 150 11.62 2.78 3.66
N SER A 151 12.95 2.94 3.72
CA SER A 151 13.63 3.62 4.82
C SER A 151 13.22 5.08 4.98
N SER A 152 12.87 5.79 3.89
CA SER A 152 12.36 7.16 4.00
C SER A 152 10.98 7.21 4.68
N PHE A 153 10.14 6.20 4.49
CA PHE A 153 8.84 6.08 5.16
C PHE A 153 8.92 5.51 6.58
N GLU A 154 10.01 4.80 6.91
CA GLU A 154 10.25 4.22 8.24
C GLU A 154 10.81 5.23 9.26
N CYS A 155 11.25 6.40 8.81
CA CYS A 155 11.75 7.42 9.73
C CYS A 155 10.57 7.97 10.57
N ILE A 156 10.48 7.51 11.83
CA ILE A 156 9.40 7.78 12.81
C ILE A 156 9.24 9.28 13.17
N LYS A 157 10.15 10.14 12.71
CA LYS A 157 10.00 11.59 12.80
C LYS A 157 9.69 12.10 11.40
N GLY A 158 8.45 12.54 11.17
CA GLY A 158 8.14 13.33 9.98
C GLY A 158 8.82 14.69 10.07
N ASN A 159 10.11 14.74 9.68
CA ASN A 159 10.92 15.88 9.27
C ASN A 159 12.28 15.32 8.77
N ILE A 160 12.78 15.86 7.67
CA ILE A 160 14.23 15.87 7.35
C ILE A 160 14.91 16.85 8.31
#